data_AF-A0A9D6X276-F1
#
_entry.id   AF-A0A9D6X276-F1
#
_cell.length_a   1.000
_cell.length_b   1.000
_cell.length_c   1.000
_cell.angle_alpha   90.00
_cell.angle_beta   90.00
_cell.angle_gamma   90.00
#
_symmetry.space_group_name_H-M   'P 1'
#
loop_
_entity.id
_entity.type
_entity.pdbx_description
1 polymer ?
#
loop_
_entity_poly.entity_id
_entity_poly.type
_entity_poly.pdbx_seq_one_letter_code
_entity_poly.pdbx_strand_id
1 'polypeptide(L)' 'MNWGSAGEFFAMGGYGLYVWGSYGAALVALVVEPWLAARQHRRALAALADASFEEAQEAPGDAAPSMES' A
#
# COMPACT_ATOMS: atom_id res chain seq x y z
N MET A 1 17.96 24.63 34.21
CA MET A 1 18.21 23.43 33.39
C MET A 1 17.88 23.78 31.94
N ASN A 2 18.88 24.14 31.15
CA ASN A 2 18.70 24.50 29.74
C ASN A 2 18.89 23.21 28.94
N TRP A 3 17.79 22.63 28.45
CA TRP A 3 17.84 21.50 27.53
C TRP A 3 18.41 22.05 26.22
N GLY A 4 19.70 21.80 25.98
CA GLY A 4 20.35 22.11 24.70
C GLY A 4 19.50 21.56 23.58
N SER A 5 19.25 22.39 22.57
CA SER A 5 18.17 22.19 21.62
C SER A 5 18.24 20.81 20.95
N ALA A 6 17.12 20.29 20.44
CA ALA A 6 17.15 19.12 19.57
C ALA A 6 18.17 19.30 18.43
N GLY A 7 18.40 20.54 17.97
CA GLY A 7 19.41 20.93 17.01
C GLY A 7 20.86 20.60 17.42
N GLU A 8 21.24 20.74 18.70
CA GLU A 8 22.58 20.34 19.18
C GLU A 8 22.82 18.83 19.08
N PHE A 9 21.77 18.01 19.27
CA PHE A 9 21.85 16.54 19.11
C PHE A 9 21.98 16.11 17.65
N PHE A 10 21.36 16.83 16.72
CA PHE A 10 21.59 16.62 15.28
C PHE A 10 22.97 17.14 14.85
N ALA A 11 23.44 18.22 15.46
CA ALA A 11 24.72 18.86 15.16
C ALA A 11 25.93 18.28 15.91
N MET A 12 25.78 17.17 16.65
CA MET A 12 26.81 16.52 17.49
C MET A 12 27.99 15.88 16.72
N GLY A 13 28.35 16.40 15.55
CA GLY A 13 29.61 16.07 14.88
C GLY A 13 29.71 14.65 14.30
N GLY A 14 28.59 14.07 13.87
CA GLY A 14 28.57 12.81 13.08
C GLY A 14 27.77 11.65 13.68
N TYR A 15 27.54 11.63 15.00
CA TYR A 15 26.80 10.53 15.66
C TYR A 15 25.28 10.57 15.43
N GLY A 16 24.70 11.75 15.21
CA GLY A 16 23.27 11.89 14.93
C GLY A 16 22.83 11.12 13.69
N LEU A 17 23.69 11.06 12.65
CA LEU A 17 23.40 10.30 11.42
C LEU A 17 23.28 8.80 11.68
N TYR A 18 24.08 8.22 12.59
CA TYR A 18 23.98 6.81 12.94
C TYR A 18 22.69 6.48 13.69
N VAL A 19 22.30 7.34 14.65
CA VAL A 19 21.08 7.14 15.43
C VAL A 19 19.86 7.24 14.52
N TRP A 20 19.72 8.38 13.83
CA TRP A 20 18.58 8.62 12.94
C TRP A 20 18.58 7.68 11.73
N GLY A 21 19.74 7.32 11.20
CA GLY A 21 19.87 6.31 10.15
C GLY A 21 19.43 4.93 10.61
N SER A 22 19.74 4.51 11.83
CA SER A 22 19.29 3.23 12.40
C SER A 22 17.78 3.22 12.63
N TYR A 23 17.21 4.30 13.17
CA TYR A 23 15.76 4.46 13.31
C TYR A 23 15.07 4.47 11.94
N GLY A 24 15.64 5.15 10.95
CA GLY A 24 15.15 5.15 9.57
C GLY A 24 15.20 3.75 8.95
N ALA A 25 16.30 3.02 9.11
CA ALA A 25 16.43 1.65 8.62
C ALA A 25 15.41 0.70 9.29
N ALA A 26 15.21 0.82 10.61
CA ALA A 26 14.20 0.06 11.33
C ALA A 26 12.77 0.38 10.86
N LEU A 27 12.46 1.67 10.66
CA LEU A 27 11.17 2.10 10.13
C LEU A 27 10.94 1.57 8.72
N VAL A 28 11.96 1.62 7.85
CA VAL A 28 11.88 1.05 6.50
C VAL A 28 11.61 -0.45 6.56
N ALA A 29 12.32 -1.20 7.41
CA ALA A 29 12.07 -2.64 7.56
C ALA A 29 10.63 -2.94 7.99
N LEU A 30 10.10 -2.16 8.96
CA LEU A 30 8.71 -2.29 9.43
C LEU A 30 7.67 -1.91 8.37
N VAL A 31 7.98 -0.96 7.47
CA VAL A 31 7.02 -0.45 6.49
C VAL A 31 7.04 -1.24 5.18
N VAL A 32 8.18 -1.86 4.83
CA VAL A 32 8.32 -2.61 3.57
C VAL A 32 7.33 -3.76 3.49
N GLU A 33 7.23 -4.60 4.53
CA GLU A 33 6.31 -5.75 4.54
C GLU A 33 4.83 -5.35 4.35
N PRO A 34 4.25 -4.44 5.17
CA PRO A 34 2.86 -4.02 4.98
C PRO A 34 2.66 -3.24 3.68
N TRP A 35 3.67 -2.53 3.17
CA TRP A 35 3.59 -1.85 1.88
C TRP A 35 3.45 -2.84 0.72
N LEU A 36 4.25 -3.92 0.70
CA LEU A 36 4.11 -4.99 -0.28
C LEU A 36 2.75 -5.69 -0.15
N ALA A 37 2.33 -6.02 1.06
CA ALA A 37 1.05 -6.66 1.33
C ALA A 37 -0.13 -5.79 0.87
N ALA A 38 -0.12 -4.50 1.19
CA ALA A 38 -1.13 -3.54 0.77
C ALA A 38 -1.18 -3.41 -0.75
N ARG A 39 -0.03 -3.40 -1.44
CA ARG A 39 0.02 -3.36 -2.90
C ARG A 39 -0.61 -4.60 -3.54
N GLN A 40 -0.37 -5.78 -2.98
CA GLN A 40 -1.00 -7.02 -3.46
C GLN A 40 -2.50 -7.03 -3.20
N HIS A 41 -2.93 -6.62 -2.00
CA HIS A 41 -4.34 -6.50 -1.66
C HIS A 41 -5.09 -5.58 -2.63
N ARG A 42 -4.52 -4.41 -2.96
CA ARG A 42 -5.13 -3.48 -3.92
C ARG A 42 -5.27 -4.07 -5.31
N ARG A 43 -4.33 -4.91 -5.75
CA ARG A 43 -4.41 -5.61 -7.04
C ARG A 43 -5.50 -6.67 -7.04
N ALA A 44 -5.61 -7.46 -5.96
CA ALA A 44 -6.66 -8.46 -5.83
C ALA A 44 -8.06 -7.81 -5.84
N LEU A 45 -8.23 -6.71 -5.11
CA LEU A 45 -9.49 -5.97 -5.10
C LEU A 45 -9.83 -5.36 -6.47
N ALA A 46 -8.84 -4.83 -7.18
CA ALA A 46 -9.05 -4.32 -8.53
C ALA A 46 -9.51 -5.43 -9.51
N ALA A 47 -8.90 -6.60 -9.46
CA ALA A 47 -9.28 -7.73 -10.31
C ALA A 47 -10.72 -8.21 -10.05
N LEU A 48 -11.16 -8.20 -8.79
CA LEU A 48 -12.55 -8.53 -8.44
C LEU A 48 -13.54 -7.47 -8.93
N ALA A 49 -13.17 -6.19 -8.86
CA ALA A 49 -13.99 -5.11 -9.40
C ALA A 49 -14.17 -5.28 -10.90
N ASP A 50 -13.09 -5.51 -11.65
CA ASP A 50 -13.13 -5.69 -13.11
C ASP A 50 -14.01 -6.90 -13.51
N ALA A 51 -13.86 -8.05 -12.83
CA ALA A 51 -14.68 -9.24 -13.10
C ALA A 51 -16.18 -9.01 -12.84
N SER A 52 -16.53 -8.26 -11.78
CA SER A 52 -17.94 -7.96 -11.47
C SER A 52 -18.60 -7.03 -12.50
N PHE A 53 -17.83 -6.18 -13.16
CA PHE A 53 -18.32 -5.35 -14.27
C PHE A 53 -18.58 -6.19 -15.52
N GLU A 54 -17.75 -7.20 -15.79
CA GLU A 54 -17.91 -8.08 -16.94
C GLU A 54 -19.12 -9.01 -16.80
N GLU A 55 -19.31 -9.64 -15.62
CA GLU A 55 -20.51 -10.43 -15.31
C GLU A 55 -21.81 -9.62 -15.38
N ALA A 56 -21.78 -8.36 -14.93
CA ALA A 56 -22.93 -7.46 -14.99
C ALA A 56 -23.25 -6.97 -16.42
N GLN A 57 -22.28 -7.07 -17.34
CA GLN A 57 -22.45 -6.71 -18.74
C GLN A 57 -22.87 -7.90 -19.60
N GLU A 58 -22.58 -9.14 -19.17
CA GLU A 58 -22.86 -10.37 -19.90
C GLU A 58 -24.27 -10.97 -19.63
N ALA A 59 -24.94 -10.58 -18.54
CA ALA A 59 -26.35 -10.93 -18.29
C ALA A 59 -27.24 -9.68 -18.43
N PRO A 60 -28.39 -9.67 -19.17
CA PRO A 60 -29.04 -10.66 -20.03
C PRO A 60 -29.48 -10.08 -21.41
N GLY A 61 -28.87 -10.52 -22.51
CA GLY A 61 -29.31 -10.18 -23.88
C GLY A 61 -29.57 -11.39 -24.80
N ASP A 62 -28.98 -12.55 -24.49
CA ASP A 62 -28.99 -13.72 -25.39
C ASP A 62 -29.97 -14.83 -24.97
N ALA A 63 -30.60 -14.70 -23.79
CA ALA A 63 -31.69 -15.59 -23.36
C ALA A 63 -33.06 -15.06 -23.81
N ALA A 64 -33.20 -14.64 -25.07
CA ALA A 64 -34.52 -14.61 -25.69
C ALA A 64 -34.85 -16.07 -26.04
N PRO A 65 -35.90 -16.69 -25.45
CA PRO A 65 -36.27 -18.04 -25.84
C PRO A 65 -36.67 -17.99 -27.31
N SER A 66 -35.83 -18.54 -28.18
CA SER A 66 -36.19 -18.90 -29.54
C SER A 66 -37.33 -19.92 -29.44
N MET A 67 -38.55 -19.38 -29.42
CA MET A 67 -39.74 -19.97 -30.01
C MET A 67 -39.39 -20.38 -31.46
N GLU A 68 -38.75 -21.52 -31.63
CA GLU A 68 -38.84 -22.31 -32.87
C GLU A 68 -39.73 -23.51 -32.51
N SER A 69 -41.04 -23.37 -32.76
CA SER A 69 -41.77 -23.74 -34.00
C SER A 69 -42.17 -25.21 -34.00
#